data_AF-A0A356K6C3-F1
#
_entry.id   AF-A0A356K6C3-F1
#
_cell.length_a   1.000
_cell.length_b   1.000
_cell.length_c   1.000
_cell.angle_alpha   90.00
_cell.angle_beta   90.00
_cell.angle_gamma   90.00
#
_symmetry.space_group_name_H-M   'P 1'
#
loop_
_entity.id
_entity.type
_entity.pdbx_description
1 polymer ?
#
loop_
_entity_poly.entity_id
_entity_poly.type
_entity_poly.pdbx_seq_one_letter_code
_entity_poly.pdbx_strand_id
1 'polypeptide(L)'
;MVAANWKMNGSRAICREFVEHFDVDGSVDVVFFPPFLYTSMLMEGFVSRSISVGVQDVCHVNSGAYTGEIGAEMAVDSGATYSLVGHSERRSLFGETDGLIAEKFTTCQQAGLTPVLCVGESREERLDGRAESVVAKQIGSILRTAGIKAFANAVIAYEPVWAIGTGVNAKPKQVEDTHLQINEL
;
A
#
# COMPACT_ATOMS: atom_id res chain seq x y z
N MET A 1 -11.44 -6.67 0.18
CA MET A 1 -10.03 -6.99 -0.09
C MET A 1 -9.28 -7.24 1.20
N VAL A 2 -8.38 -8.24 1.21
CA VAL A 2 -7.37 -8.48 2.23
C VAL A 2 -6.00 -8.28 1.61
N ALA A 3 -5.21 -7.38 2.17
CA ALA A 3 -3.87 -7.06 1.71
C ALA A 3 -2.83 -7.50 2.74
N ALA A 4 -1.82 -8.25 2.31
CA ALA A 4 -0.75 -8.75 3.16
C ALA A 4 0.59 -8.16 2.73
N ASN A 5 1.07 -7.18 3.49
CA ASN A 5 2.40 -6.61 3.34
C ASN A 5 3.44 -7.47 4.09
N TRP A 6 4.33 -8.14 3.35
CA TRP A 6 5.40 -8.96 3.95
C TRP A 6 6.54 -8.13 4.53
N LYS A 7 6.57 -6.82 4.25
CA LYS A 7 7.66 -5.91 4.60
C LYS A 7 9.01 -6.48 4.14
N MET A 8 10.09 -6.23 4.88
CA MET A 8 11.42 -6.76 4.57
C MET A 8 11.61 -8.22 5.06
N ASN A 9 10.66 -9.11 4.77
CA ASN A 9 10.73 -10.53 5.13
C ASN A 9 10.52 -11.43 3.91
N GLY A 10 11.39 -12.43 3.74
CA GLY A 10 11.23 -13.45 2.70
C GLY A 10 12.54 -14.12 2.30
N SER A 11 12.41 -15.30 1.72
CA SER A 11 13.48 -16.04 1.04
C SER A 11 12.88 -16.83 -0.12
N ARG A 12 13.70 -17.27 -1.09
CA ARG A 12 13.24 -18.15 -2.16
C ARG A 12 12.62 -19.47 -1.64
N ALA A 13 13.05 -19.96 -0.47
CA ALA A 13 12.47 -21.15 0.14
C ALA A 13 11.06 -20.85 0.66
N ILE A 14 10.90 -19.77 1.43
CA ILE A 14 9.61 -19.33 1.97
C ILE A 14 8.61 -19.05 0.84
N CYS A 15 9.04 -18.38 -0.22
CA CYS A 15 8.16 -18.05 -1.34
C CYS A 15 7.63 -19.30 -2.05
N ARG A 16 8.50 -20.30 -2.26
CA ARG A 16 8.09 -21.57 -2.88
C ARG A 16 7.12 -22.35 -2.00
N GLU A 17 7.45 -22.50 -0.72
CA GLU A 17 6.58 -23.17 0.24
C GLU A 17 5.22 -22.47 0.34
N PHE A 18 5.21 -21.14 0.40
CA PHE A 18 3.99 -20.35 0.46
C PHE A 18 3.12 -20.52 -0.78
N VAL A 19 3.70 -20.39 -1.97
CA VAL A 19 2.98 -20.60 -3.24
C VAL A 19 2.40 -22.01 -3.36
N GLU A 20 3.10 -23.02 -2.86
CA GLU A 20 2.65 -24.42 -2.93
C GLU A 20 1.41 -24.66 -2.04
N HIS A 21 1.35 -24.04 -0.86
CA HIS A 21 0.34 -24.38 0.16
C HIS A 21 -0.75 -23.33 0.34
N PHE A 22 -0.53 -22.08 -0.10
CA PHE A 22 -1.51 -21.02 0.07
C PHE A 22 -2.50 -20.99 -1.10
N ASP A 23 -3.78 -21.10 -0.77
CA ASP A 23 -4.87 -20.96 -1.72
C ASP A 23 -6.07 -20.27 -1.06
N VAL A 24 -6.96 -19.74 -1.88
CA VAL A 24 -8.18 -19.06 -1.46
C VAL A 24 -9.35 -19.50 -2.34
N ASP A 25 -10.55 -19.56 -1.75
CA ASP A 25 -11.77 -19.96 -2.47
C ASP A 25 -12.30 -18.92 -3.47
N GLY A 26 -11.65 -17.75 -3.54
CA GLY A 26 -12.03 -16.63 -4.41
C GLY A 26 -13.20 -15.79 -3.88
N SER A 27 -13.67 -16.02 -2.64
CA SER A 27 -14.74 -15.22 -2.02
C SER A 27 -14.31 -13.80 -1.61
N VAL A 28 -13.00 -13.58 -1.50
CA VAL A 28 -12.40 -12.30 -1.09
C VAL A 28 -11.22 -11.99 -1.98
N ASP A 29 -11.09 -10.73 -2.43
CA ASP A 29 -9.89 -10.28 -3.13
C ASP A 29 -8.69 -10.32 -2.19
N VAL A 30 -7.66 -11.10 -2.54
CA VAL A 30 -6.41 -11.19 -1.77
C VAL A 30 -5.26 -10.64 -2.58
N VAL A 31 -4.45 -9.79 -1.94
CA VAL A 31 -3.22 -9.24 -2.53
C VAL A 31 -2.03 -9.41 -1.60
N PHE A 32 -0.91 -9.91 -2.14
CA PHE A 32 0.37 -9.99 -1.43
C PHE A 32 1.35 -8.93 -1.92
N PHE A 33 2.07 -8.32 -0.99
CA PHE A 33 3.17 -7.39 -1.27
C PHE A 33 4.47 -7.96 -0.69
N PRO A 34 5.18 -8.85 -1.41
CA PRO A 34 6.50 -9.36 -1.00
C PRO A 34 7.61 -8.30 -1.20
N PRO A 35 8.80 -8.49 -0.61
CA PRO A 35 9.99 -7.75 -1.06
C PRO A 35 10.16 -7.86 -2.58
N PHE A 36 10.60 -6.77 -3.22
CA PHE A 36 10.67 -6.68 -4.70
C PHE A 36 11.40 -7.87 -5.35
N LEU A 37 12.49 -8.34 -4.73
CA LEU A 37 13.31 -9.48 -5.17
C LEU A 37 12.52 -10.80 -5.35
N TYR A 38 11.35 -10.93 -4.71
CA TYR A 38 10.52 -12.14 -4.74
C TYR A 38 9.17 -11.92 -5.43
N THR A 39 8.91 -10.73 -5.96
CA THR A 39 7.61 -10.36 -6.54
C THR A 39 7.24 -11.24 -7.73
N SER A 40 8.16 -11.40 -8.71
CA SER A 40 7.93 -12.26 -9.87
C SER A 40 7.69 -13.73 -9.51
N MET A 41 8.39 -14.25 -8.49
CA MET A 41 8.21 -15.62 -8.03
C MET A 41 6.80 -15.88 -7.49
N LEU A 42 6.22 -14.92 -6.74
CA LEU A 42 4.84 -15.03 -6.29
C LEU A 42 3.86 -14.89 -7.45
N MET A 43 4.12 -13.98 -8.38
CA MET A 43 3.27 -13.77 -9.55
C MET A 43 3.17 -15.03 -10.40
N GLU A 44 4.31 -15.62 -10.76
CA GLU A 44 4.39 -16.89 -11.49
C GLU A 44 3.72 -18.03 -10.73
N GLY A 45 3.93 -18.08 -9.41
CA GLY A 45 3.38 -19.11 -8.55
C GLY A 45 1.85 -19.09 -8.40
N PHE A 46 1.26 -17.90 -8.44
CA PHE A 46 -0.18 -17.68 -8.31
C PHE A 46 -0.90 -17.51 -9.65
N VAL A 47 -0.21 -17.75 -10.78
CA VAL A 47 -0.85 -17.75 -12.10
C VAL A 47 -2.08 -18.65 -12.08
N SER A 48 -3.21 -18.13 -12.59
CA SER A 48 -4.53 -18.79 -12.64
C SER A 48 -5.24 -18.96 -11.29
N ARG A 49 -4.74 -18.39 -10.20
CA ARG A 49 -5.44 -18.33 -8.91
C ARG A 49 -6.08 -16.95 -8.71
N SER A 50 -7.08 -16.88 -7.85
CA SER A 50 -7.76 -15.62 -7.49
C SER A 50 -6.95 -14.80 -6.47
N ILE A 51 -5.63 -14.67 -6.71
CA ILE A 51 -4.67 -14.01 -5.82
C ILE A 51 -3.87 -13.00 -6.64
N SER A 52 -3.91 -11.74 -6.22
CA SER A 52 -3.11 -10.67 -6.81
C SER A 52 -1.76 -10.54 -6.12
N VAL A 53 -0.76 -10.03 -6.85
CA VAL A 53 0.54 -9.65 -6.29
C VAL A 53 0.83 -8.20 -6.66
N GLY A 54 1.29 -7.44 -5.70
CA GLY A 54 1.70 -6.05 -5.87
C GLY A 54 3.11 -5.80 -5.35
N VAL A 55 3.59 -4.57 -5.51
CA VAL A 55 4.89 -4.11 -5.01
C VAL A 55 4.76 -3.21 -3.78
N GLN A 56 5.74 -3.26 -2.88
CA GLN A 56 5.71 -2.51 -1.62
C GLN A 56 5.97 -1.01 -1.76
N ASP A 57 6.51 -0.58 -2.89
CA ASP A 57 6.75 0.82 -3.24
C ASP A 57 7.08 0.93 -4.73
N VAL A 58 6.88 2.12 -5.30
CA VAL A 58 7.39 2.51 -6.62
C VAL A 58 7.95 3.93 -6.57
N CYS A 59 8.79 4.27 -7.55
CA CYS A 59 9.28 5.62 -7.75
C CYS A 59 8.15 6.56 -8.26
N HIS A 60 8.34 7.85 -8.07
CA HIS A 60 7.47 8.91 -8.61
C HIS A 60 7.69 9.17 -10.11
N VAL A 61 8.62 8.44 -10.73
CA VAL A 61 8.88 8.46 -12.16
C VAL A 61 8.95 7.02 -12.70
N ASN A 62 8.57 6.82 -13.95
CA ASN A 62 8.59 5.48 -14.55
C ASN A 62 10.00 4.99 -14.93
N SER A 63 10.89 5.89 -15.34
CA SER A 63 12.27 5.55 -15.69
C SER A 63 13.19 6.78 -15.61
N GLY A 64 14.50 6.54 -15.47
CA GLY A 64 15.51 7.60 -15.44
C GLY A 64 16.74 7.25 -14.59
N ALA A 65 17.52 8.27 -14.23
CA ALA A 65 18.73 8.13 -13.42
C ALA A 65 18.42 7.98 -11.90
N TYR A 66 17.68 6.92 -11.55
CA TYR A 66 17.24 6.62 -10.18
C TYR A 66 17.75 5.24 -9.75
N THR A 67 19.07 5.11 -9.60
CA THR A 67 19.72 3.83 -9.26
C THR A 67 19.14 3.22 -7.99
N GLY A 68 18.58 2.02 -8.10
CA GLY A 68 18.00 1.27 -6.98
C GLY A 68 16.50 1.45 -6.81
N GLU A 69 15.88 2.41 -7.50
CA GLU A 69 14.44 2.61 -7.50
C GLU A 69 13.72 1.69 -8.51
N ILE A 70 12.44 1.43 -8.24
CA ILE A 70 11.57 0.60 -9.10
C ILE A 70 10.52 1.51 -9.76
N GLY A 71 10.51 1.56 -11.09
CA GLY A 71 9.47 2.28 -11.83
C GLY A 71 8.13 1.54 -11.83
N ALA A 72 7.01 2.27 -11.87
CA ALA A 72 5.68 1.66 -11.91
C ALA A 72 5.48 0.80 -13.17
N GLU A 73 5.97 1.23 -14.33
CA GLU A 73 5.94 0.43 -15.57
C GLU A 73 6.74 -0.88 -15.45
N MET A 74 7.85 -0.90 -14.71
CA MET A 74 8.62 -2.13 -14.47
C MET A 74 7.84 -3.13 -13.61
N ALA A 75 7.09 -2.62 -12.62
CA ALA A 75 6.23 -3.45 -11.79
C ALA A 75 5.09 -4.06 -12.62
N VAL A 76 4.45 -3.27 -13.49
CA VAL A 76 3.39 -3.76 -14.40
C VAL A 76 3.93 -4.80 -15.38
N ASP A 77 5.09 -4.54 -15.98
CA ASP A 77 5.77 -5.50 -16.89
C ASP A 77 6.04 -6.84 -16.19
N SER A 78 6.37 -6.80 -14.90
CA SER A 78 6.57 -8.01 -14.09
C SER A 78 5.27 -8.75 -13.73
N GLY A 79 4.10 -8.13 -13.94
CA GLY A 79 2.78 -8.69 -13.61
C GLY A 79 2.11 -8.08 -12.37
N ALA A 80 2.65 -7.00 -11.80
CA ALA A 80 2.03 -6.31 -10.67
C ALA A 80 0.71 -5.64 -11.06
N THR A 81 -0.27 -5.77 -10.17
CA THR A 81 -1.58 -5.10 -10.32
C THR A 81 -1.80 -4.01 -9.28
N TYR A 82 -1.06 -4.06 -8.16
CA TYR A 82 -1.14 -3.10 -7.07
C TYR A 82 0.24 -2.56 -6.67
N SER A 83 0.26 -1.38 -6.06
CA SER A 83 1.43 -0.86 -5.36
C SER A 83 1.01 -0.18 -4.06
N LEU A 84 1.71 -0.46 -2.96
CA LEU A 84 1.60 0.34 -1.74
C LEU A 84 2.27 1.69 -1.95
N VAL A 85 1.63 2.77 -1.50
CA VAL A 85 2.21 4.11 -1.48
C VAL A 85 1.94 4.77 -0.14
N GLY A 86 2.95 5.44 0.41
CA GLY A 86 2.83 6.17 1.67
C GLY A 86 2.68 5.29 2.92
N HIS A 87 3.20 4.06 2.90
CA HIS A 87 3.24 3.21 4.09
C HIS A 87 3.93 3.93 5.26
N SER A 88 3.44 3.73 6.48
CA SER A 88 3.94 4.42 7.68
C SER A 88 5.46 4.32 7.90
N GLU A 89 6.06 3.16 7.61
CA GLU A 89 7.53 2.96 7.64
C GLU A 89 8.25 3.84 6.60
N ARG A 90 7.67 4.05 5.41
CA ARG A 90 8.26 4.91 4.37
C ARG A 90 8.18 6.38 4.74
N ARG A 91 7.07 6.81 5.33
CA ARG A 91 6.91 8.17 5.88
C ARG A 91 7.92 8.44 7.00
N SER A 92 8.02 7.53 7.97
CA SER A 92 8.79 7.77 9.19
C SER A 92 10.30 7.51 9.05
N LEU A 93 10.69 6.43 8.36
CA LEU A 93 12.10 6.01 8.26
C LEU A 93 12.79 6.57 7.01
N PHE A 94 12.04 6.75 5.92
CA PHE A 94 12.56 7.20 4.63
C PHE A 94 12.13 8.63 4.25
N GLY A 95 11.34 9.28 5.11
CA GLY A 95 10.98 10.70 4.97
C GLY A 95 10.03 11.00 3.82
N GLU A 96 9.21 10.04 3.39
CA GLU A 96 8.27 10.29 2.29
C GLU A 96 7.19 11.29 2.67
N THR A 97 7.11 12.36 1.88
CA THR A 97 6.18 13.47 2.10
C THR A 97 4.86 13.23 1.39
N ASP A 98 3.79 13.90 1.85
CA ASP A 98 2.47 13.83 1.22
C ASP A 98 2.48 14.24 -0.27
N GLY A 99 3.40 15.14 -0.65
CA GLY A 99 3.59 15.56 -2.04
C GLY A 99 4.19 14.44 -2.89
N LEU A 100 5.31 13.86 -2.43
CA LEU A 100 5.95 12.74 -3.11
C LEU A 100 5.01 11.53 -3.23
N ILE A 101 4.24 11.24 -2.19
CA ILE A 101 3.27 10.14 -2.19
C ILE A 101 2.15 10.40 -3.22
N ALA A 102 1.72 11.66 -3.39
CA ALA A 102 0.75 12.02 -4.43
C ALA A 102 1.31 11.83 -5.85
N GLU A 103 2.59 12.13 -6.06
CA GLU A 103 3.28 11.87 -7.34
C GLU A 103 3.39 10.36 -7.60
N LYS A 104 3.80 9.56 -6.60
CA LYS A 104 3.85 8.10 -6.69
C LYS A 104 2.47 7.50 -6.98
N PHE A 105 1.44 7.95 -6.26
CA PHE A 105 0.05 7.54 -6.48
C PHE A 105 -0.38 7.79 -7.92
N THR A 106 -0.08 8.98 -8.45
CA THR A 106 -0.42 9.34 -9.83
C THR A 106 0.35 8.50 -10.84
N THR A 107 1.64 8.25 -10.57
CA THR A 107 2.52 7.42 -11.40
C THR A 107 2.02 5.97 -11.47
N CYS A 108 1.59 5.40 -10.35
CA CYS A 108 0.92 4.09 -10.31
C CYS A 108 -0.25 4.04 -11.29
N GLN A 109 -1.16 5.01 -11.20
CA GLN A 109 -2.36 5.03 -12.04
C GLN A 109 -2.05 5.20 -13.51
N GLN A 110 -1.07 6.06 -13.85
CA GLN A 110 -0.64 6.26 -15.23
C GLN A 110 -0.03 4.99 -15.84
N ALA A 111 0.68 4.19 -15.04
CA ALA A 111 1.21 2.90 -15.48
C ALA A 111 0.15 1.77 -15.52
N GLY A 112 -1.02 1.97 -14.91
CA GLY A 112 -2.08 0.95 -14.82
C GLY A 112 -2.07 0.12 -13.53
N LEU A 113 -1.28 0.50 -12.53
CA LEU A 113 -1.36 -0.06 -11.18
C LEU A 113 -2.51 0.55 -10.39
N THR A 114 -3.14 -0.24 -9.53
CA THR A 114 -4.05 0.26 -8.50
C THR A 114 -3.23 0.65 -7.25
N PRO A 115 -3.09 1.95 -6.93
CA PRO A 115 -2.40 2.36 -5.71
C PRO A 115 -3.23 1.99 -4.47
N VAL A 116 -2.55 1.41 -3.48
CA VAL A 116 -3.04 1.23 -2.11
C VAL A 116 -2.39 2.33 -1.27
N LEU A 117 -3.13 3.42 -1.05
CA LEU A 117 -2.71 4.58 -0.29
C LEU A 117 -2.79 4.27 1.21
N CYS A 118 -1.63 4.16 1.86
CA CYS A 118 -1.55 4.04 3.30
C CYS A 118 -1.67 5.42 3.97
N VAL A 119 -2.60 5.52 4.91
CA VAL A 119 -2.87 6.74 5.70
C VAL A 119 -2.99 6.38 7.17
N GLY A 120 -2.67 7.33 8.04
CA GLY A 120 -2.77 7.12 9.47
C GLY A 120 -2.00 8.14 10.29
N GLU A 121 -2.30 8.15 11.57
CA GLU A 121 -1.74 9.04 12.57
C GLU A 121 -0.80 8.31 13.54
N SER A 122 0.20 9.02 14.02
CA SER A 122 1.05 8.59 15.14
C SER A 122 0.29 8.58 16.46
N ARG A 123 0.90 7.97 17.48
CA ARG A 123 0.33 7.94 18.84
C ARG A 123 0.18 9.34 19.42
N GLU A 124 1.17 10.20 19.19
CA GLU A 124 1.16 11.58 19.69
C GLU A 124 0.05 12.39 19.02
N GLU A 125 -0.06 12.31 17.70
CA GLU A 125 -1.15 12.95 16.95
C GLU A 125 -2.53 12.46 17.40
N ARG A 126 -2.69 11.17 17.70
CA ARG A 126 -3.93 10.64 18.28
C ARG A 126 -4.23 11.26 19.65
N LEU A 127 -3.25 11.25 20.55
CA LEU A 127 -3.41 11.75 21.92
C LEU A 127 -3.69 13.26 21.96
N ASP A 128 -3.17 14.00 20.97
CA ASP A 128 -3.42 15.42 20.77
C ASP A 128 -4.77 15.72 20.11
N GLY A 129 -5.57 14.70 19.76
CA GLY A 129 -6.84 14.88 19.05
C GLY A 129 -6.67 15.31 17.58
N ARG A 130 -5.50 15.06 16.98
CA ARG A 130 -5.17 15.43 15.58
C ARG A 130 -5.35 14.29 14.58
N ALA A 131 -5.85 13.12 15.01
CA ALA A 131 -6.00 11.95 14.14
C ALA A 131 -6.74 12.25 12.83
N GLU A 132 -7.91 12.88 12.92
CA GLU A 132 -8.75 13.22 11.78
C GLU A 132 -8.07 14.22 10.84
N SER A 133 -7.47 15.29 11.39
CA SER A 133 -6.81 16.31 10.57
C SER A 133 -5.56 15.79 9.85
N VAL A 134 -4.84 14.84 10.46
CA VAL A 134 -3.70 14.15 9.84
C VAL A 134 -4.16 13.30 8.66
N VAL A 135 -5.16 12.44 8.85
CA VAL A 135 -5.68 11.58 7.77
C VAL A 135 -6.31 12.42 6.65
N ALA A 136 -7.10 13.44 6.98
CA ALA A 136 -7.69 14.36 6.01
C ALA A 136 -6.63 15.12 5.21
N LYS A 137 -5.51 15.52 5.84
CA LYS A 137 -4.39 16.16 5.15
C LYS A 137 -3.72 15.20 4.15
N GLN A 138 -3.48 13.96 4.54
CA GLN A 138 -2.85 12.94 3.70
C GLN A 138 -3.70 12.63 2.46
N ILE A 139 -5.00 12.37 2.65
CA ILE A 139 -5.97 12.14 1.55
C ILE A 139 -6.13 13.40 0.70
N GLY A 140 -6.22 14.57 1.36
CA GLY A 140 -6.32 15.86 0.70
C GLY A 140 -5.16 16.17 -0.25
N SER A 141 -3.96 15.63 0.02
CA SER A 141 -2.83 15.73 -0.91
C SER A 141 -3.11 15.04 -2.24
N ILE A 142 -3.67 13.83 -2.19
CA ILE A 142 -4.06 13.08 -3.38
C ILE A 142 -5.20 13.79 -4.11
N LEU A 143 -6.21 14.27 -3.37
CA LEU A 143 -7.34 15.00 -3.95
C LEU A 143 -6.91 16.26 -4.71
N ARG A 144 -5.94 17.01 -4.17
CA ARG A 144 -5.41 18.22 -4.86
C ARG A 144 -4.61 17.87 -6.12
N THR A 145 -3.88 16.76 -6.12
CA THR A 145 -2.98 16.39 -7.22
C THR A 145 -3.71 15.60 -8.32
N ALA A 146 -4.50 14.59 -7.96
CA ALA A 146 -5.12 13.65 -8.90
C ALA A 146 -6.66 13.83 -9.01
N GLY A 147 -7.28 14.56 -8.08
CA GLY A 147 -8.73 14.75 -8.04
C GLY A 147 -9.49 13.56 -7.46
N ILE A 148 -10.75 13.78 -7.09
CA ILE A 148 -11.61 12.74 -6.47
C ILE A 148 -11.81 11.51 -7.37
N LYS A 149 -11.86 11.71 -8.69
CA LYS A 149 -12.05 10.60 -9.65
C LYS A 149 -10.92 9.58 -9.61
N ALA A 150 -9.74 9.98 -9.14
CA ALA A 150 -8.61 9.08 -8.99
C ALA A 150 -8.91 7.94 -8.00
N PHE A 151 -9.75 8.18 -6.99
CA PHE A 151 -10.12 7.15 -6.02
C PHE A 151 -11.07 6.08 -6.57
N ALA A 152 -11.59 6.22 -7.79
CA ALA A 152 -12.37 5.17 -8.44
C ALA A 152 -11.53 3.90 -8.71
N ASN A 153 -10.22 4.07 -8.91
CA ASN A 153 -9.26 3.00 -9.15
C ASN A 153 -8.11 3.10 -8.12
N ALA A 154 -8.45 3.09 -6.84
CA ALA A 154 -7.49 3.09 -5.74
C ALA A 154 -8.09 2.42 -4.50
N VAL A 155 -7.22 2.07 -3.56
CA VAL A 155 -7.61 1.60 -2.22
C VAL A 155 -7.00 2.53 -1.19
N ILE A 156 -7.75 2.84 -0.13
CA ILE A 156 -7.22 3.49 1.07
C ILE A 156 -7.01 2.42 2.15
N ALA A 157 -5.79 2.30 2.66
CA ALA A 157 -5.45 1.47 3.80
C ALA A 157 -5.25 2.37 5.02
N TYR A 158 -6.19 2.33 5.96
CA TYR A 158 -6.01 3.01 7.24
C TYR A 158 -5.11 2.17 8.17
N GLU A 159 -3.98 2.76 8.54
CA GLU A 159 -2.93 2.18 9.36
C GLU A 159 -2.78 2.98 10.66
N PRO A 160 -3.45 2.61 11.76
CA PRO A 160 -3.22 3.27 13.05
C PRO A 160 -1.78 3.00 13.50
N VAL A 161 -0.85 3.92 13.21
CA VAL A 161 0.60 3.71 13.35
C VAL A 161 0.96 3.31 14.78
N TRP A 162 0.23 3.84 15.75
CA TRP A 162 0.36 3.52 17.17
C TRP A 162 0.02 2.08 17.56
N ALA A 163 -0.67 1.33 16.69
CA ALA A 163 -1.03 -0.07 16.89
C ALA A 163 -0.13 -1.06 16.11
N ILE A 164 0.76 -0.57 15.25
CA ILE A 164 1.60 -1.42 14.41
C ILE A 164 2.80 -1.93 15.20
N GLY A 165 2.83 -3.23 15.49
CA GLY A 165 3.98 -3.87 16.16
C GLY A 165 4.20 -3.45 17.63
N THR A 166 3.25 -2.73 18.23
CA THR A 166 3.35 -2.22 19.61
C THR A 166 2.71 -3.14 20.65
N GLY A 167 1.99 -4.18 20.21
CA GLY A 167 1.16 -5.03 21.08
C GLY A 167 -0.12 -4.36 21.58
N VAL A 168 -0.36 -3.10 21.21
CA VAL A 168 -1.59 -2.37 21.49
C VAL A 168 -2.49 -2.45 20.27
N ASN A 169 -3.65 -3.09 20.39
CA ASN A 169 -4.58 -3.19 19.28
C ASN A 169 -5.57 -2.02 19.27
N ALA A 170 -5.84 -1.48 18.08
CA ALA A 170 -6.97 -0.58 17.90
C ALA A 170 -8.28 -1.31 18.16
N LYS A 171 -9.19 -0.67 18.90
CA LYS A 171 -10.53 -1.23 19.10
C LYS A 171 -11.30 -1.17 17.77
N PRO A 172 -12.13 -2.16 17.43
CA PRO A 172 -12.91 -2.16 16.19
C PRO A 172 -13.68 -0.85 15.96
N LYS A 173 -14.25 -0.27 17.02
CA LYS A 173 -14.96 1.01 16.94
C LYS A 173 -14.08 2.18 16.51
N GLN A 174 -12.83 2.23 16.97
CA GLN A 174 -11.89 3.29 16.57
C GLN A 174 -11.52 3.19 15.10
N VAL A 175 -11.43 1.97 14.56
CA VAL A 175 -11.17 1.73 13.12
C VAL A 175 -12.40 2.10 12.29
N GLU A 176 -13.59 1.68 12.73
CA GLU A 176 -14.87 2.01 12.09
C GLU A 176 -15.08 3.53 12.01
N ASP A 177 -14.86 4.26 13.11
CA ASP A 177 -15.04 5.71 13.15
C ASP A 177 -14.11 6.41 12.14
N THR A 178 -12.82 6.02 12.08
CA THR A 178 -11.91 6.60 11.08
C THR A 178 -12.30 6.22 9.65
N HIS A 179 -12.78 5.01 9.40
CA HIS A 179 -13.26 4.60 8.08
C HIS A 179 -14.48 5.42 7.63
N LEU A 180 -15.41 5.69 8.53
CA LEU A 180 -16.56 6.55 8.23
C LEU A 180 -16.11 7.96 7.89
N GLN A 181 -15.19 8.54 8.68
CA GLN A 181 -14.61 9.85 8.40
C GLN A 181 -13.92 9.92 7.03
N ILE A 182 -13.15 8.90 6.67
CA ILE A 182 -12.48 8.82 5.36
C ILE A 182 -13.52 8.86 4.22
N ASN A 183 -14.68 8.23 4.38
CA ASN A 183 -15.74 8.21 3.38
C ASN A 183 -16.51 9.54 3.28
N GLU A 184 -16.42 10.41 4.28
CA GLU A 184 -17.11 11.72 4.30
C GLU A 184 -16.26 12.85 3.66
N LEU A 185 -14.97 12.62 3.42
CA LEU A 185 -14.03 13.56 2.79
C LEU A 185 -14.28 13.72 1.29
#